data_AF-A0A1K1TMG2-F1
#
_entry.id   AF-A0A1K1TMG2-F1
#
_cell.length_a   1.000
_cell.length_b   1.000
_cell.length_c   1.000
_cell.angle_alpha   90.00
_cell.angle_beta   90.00
_cell.angle_gamma   90.00
#
_symmetry.space_group_name_H-M   'P 1'
#
loop_
_entity.id
_entity.type
_entity.pdbx_description
1 polymer ?
#
loop_
_entity_poly.entity_id
_entity_poly.type
_entity_poly.pdbx_seq_one_letter_code
_entity_poly.pdbx_strand_id
1 'polypeptide(L)'
;MNPIYDYGDEVRVIRNVRNDGSFPGKDKGDLLIRRGQTGHVRNIGTFLQDQIIYTVHFIEEDLQVGCREEELVPASDPWTPSLFESREKVHSRLALSLRGEIVVEPGTLGEVLKVNRDDPETGVTYHILFPGHVLAVPEQALMNQQEAAALGYREPEHATAD
;
A
#
# COMPACT_ATOMS: atom_id res chain seq x y z
N MET A 1 -0.50 -26.83 5.98
CA MET A 1 0.19 -25.54 6.25
C MET A 1 0.00 -25.26 7.73
N ASN A 2 1.05 -24.90 8.47
CA ASN A 2 0.91 -24.60 9.91
C ASN A 2 0.70 -23.10 10.08
N PRO A 3 -0.26 -22.66 10.90
CA PRO A 3 -0.47 -21.23 11.15
C PRO A 3 0.73 -20.63 11.88
N ILE A 4 1.11 -19.42 11.50
CA ILE A 4 2.18 -18.63 12.14
C ILE A 4 1.66 -17.91 13.39
N TYR A 5 0.40 -17.48 13.38
CA TYR A 5 -0.25 -16.77 14.49
C TYR A 5 -1.26 -17.66 15.21
N ASP A 6 -1.49 -17.42 16.51
CA ASP A 6 -2.48 -18.11 17.34
C ASP A 6 -3.58 -17.16 17.85
N TYR A 7 -4.64 -17.73 18.44
CA TYR A 7 -5.71 -16.97 19.08
C TYR A 7 -5.15 -15.99 20.12
N GLY A 8 -5.54 -14.73 20.01
CA GLY A 8 -5.13 -13.66 20.93
C GLY A 8 -3.87 -12.92 20.51
N ASP A 9 -3.13 -13.41 19.50
CA ASP A 9 -1.96 -12.69 18.99
C ASP A 9 -2.36 -11.31 18.45
N GLU A 10 -1.58 -10.30 18.82
CA GLU A 10 -1.72 -8.95 18.30
C GLU A 10 -0.94 -8.82 16.99
N VAL A 11 -1.65 -8.52 15.91
CA VAL A 11 -1.12 -8.43 14.56
C VAL A 11 -1.41 -7.06 13.96
N ARG A 12 -0.59 -6.64 13.00
CA ARG A 12 -0.73 -5.41 12.23
C ARG A 12 -0.97 -5.73 10.76
N VAL A 13 -1.93 -5.06 10.14
CA VAL A 13 -2.11 -5.15 8.68
C VAL A 13 -1.05 -4.32 7.95
N ILE A 14 -0.32 -4.93 7.04
CA ILE A 14 0.76 -4.25 6.29
C ILE A 14 0.29 -3.67 4.95
N ARG A 15 -0.96 -3.93 4.56
CA ARG A 15 -1.63 -3.41 3.37
C ARG A 15 -3.06 -3.02 3.72
N ASN A 16 -3.66 -2.17 2.89
CA ASN A 16 -5.07 -1.87 3.01
C ASN A 16 -5.91 -3.11 2.72
N VAL A 17 -6.70 -3.56 3.68
CA VAL A 17 -7.61 -4.70 3.49
C VAL A 17 -8.89 -4.17 2.87
N ARG A 18 -9.25 -4.74 1.72
CA ARG A 18 -10.46 -4.38 0.97
C ARG A 18 -11.38 -5.57 0.87
N ASN A 19 -12.68 -5.31 0.82
CA ASN A 19 -13.66 -6.37 0.69
C ASN A 19 -13.50 -7.07 -0.66
N ASP A 20 -13.23 -8.37 -0.66
CA ASP A 20 -13.15 -9.19 -1.88
C ASP A 20 -14.52 -9.72 -2.32
N GLY A 21 -15.56 -9.45 -1.53
CA GLY A 21 -16.93 -9.93 -1.69
C GLY A 21 -17.39 -10.86 -0.56
N SER A 22 -16.50 -11.21 0.38
CA SER A 22 -16.83 -12.07 1.52
C SER A 22 -17.38 -11.32 2.74
N PHE A 23 -17.10 -10.02 2.87
CA PHE A 23 -17.56 -9.21 4.01
C PHE A 23 -18.99 -8.70 3.78
N PRO A 24 -19.95 -8.94 4.69
CA PRO A 24 -21.35 -8.57 4.52
C PRO A 24 -21.56 -7.05 4.66
N GLY A 25 -22.46 -6.49 3.86
CA GLY A 25 -22.91 -5.10 3.98
C GLY A 25 -21.94 -4.05 3.43
N LYS A 26 -20.89 -4.47 2.71
CA LYS A 26 -19.96 -3.57 1.98
C LYS A 26 -19.79 -4.06 0.55
N ASP A 27 -19.53 -3.15 -0.38
CA ASP A 27 -19.31 -3.49 -1.77
C ASP A 27 -17.92 -4.08 -1.97
N LYS A 28 -17.76 -4.85 -3.04
CA LYS A 28 -16.45 -5.37 -3.44
C LYS A 28 -15.51 -4.20 -3.77
N GLY A 29 -14.36 -4.18 -3.12
CA GLY A 29 -13.34 -3.13 -3.25
C GLY A 29 -13.38 -2.08 -2.13
N ASP A 30 -14.43 -2.06 -1.30
CA ASP A 30 -14.52 -1.14 -0.17
C ASP A 30 -13.38 -1.36 0.81
N LEU A 31 -12.82 -0.26 1.33
CA LEU A 31 -11.81 -0.32 2.37
C LEU A 31 -12.45 -0.83 3.67
N LEU A 32 -11.92 -1.93 4.19
CA LEU A 32 -12.28 -2.48 5.50
C LEU A 32 -11.36 -1.92 6.57
N ILE A 33 -10.06 -2.17 6.42
CA ILE A 33 -9.04 -1.80 7.40
C ILE A 33 -7.89 -1.11 6.67
N ARG A 34 -7.45 0.02 7.24
CA ARG A 34 -6.29 0.75 6.72
C ARG A 34 -5.00 0.06 7.17
N ARG A 35 -3.98 0.03 6.32
CA ARG A 35 -2.64 -0.44 6.70
C ARG A 35 -2.15 0.27 7.97
N GLY A 36 -1.35 -0.44 8.77
CA GLY A 36 -0.82 0.05 10.04
C GLY A 36 -1.72 -0.20 11.24
N GLN A 37 -3.02 -0.48 11.02
CA GLN A 37 -3.96 -0.81 12.08
C GLN A 37 -3.63 -2.15 12.73
N THR A 38 -3.79 -2.23 14.05
CA THR A 38 -3.57 -3.45 14.82
C THR A 38 -4.89 -4.08 15.24
N GLY A 39 -4.88 -5.39 15.39
CA GLY A 39 -6.02 -6.17 15.83
C GLY A 39 -5.56 -7.47 16.47
N HIS A 40 -6.53 -8.22 17.01
CA HIS A 40 -6.25 -9.48 17.70
C HIS A 40 -6.84 -10.64 16.92
N VAL A 41 -6.05 -11.70 16.71
CA VAL A 41 -6.53 -12.93 16.08
C VAL A 41 -7.62 -13.56 16.95
N ARG A 42 -8.77 -13.87 16.36
CA ARG A 42 -9.93 -14.48 17.01
C ARG A 42 -10.28 -15.86 16.47
N ASN A 43 -9.88 -16.17 15.25
CA ASN A 43 -10.11 -17.48 14.65
C ASN A 43 -9.08 -17.74 13.56
N ILE A 44 -8.80 -19.01 13.30
CA ILE A 44 -7.93 -19.47 12.22
C ILE A 44 -8.76 -20.44 11.39
N GLY A 45 -9.09 -20.03 10.17
CA GLY A 45 -9.85 -20.82 9.22
C GLY A 45 -9.05 -21.14 7.98
N THR A 46 -9.69 -21.85 7.06
CA THR A 46 -9.12 -22.17 5.75
C THR A 46 -10.08 -21.74 4.63
N PHE A 47 -9.57 -21.10 3.60
CA PHE A 47 -10.26 -20.84 2.34
C PHE A 47 -9.75 -21.81 1.27
N LEU A 48 -10.68 -22.36 0.46
CA LEU A 48 -10.37 -23.36 -0.59
C LEU A 48 -9.46 -24.50 -0.10
N GLN A 49 -9.67 -24.96 1.13
CA GLN A 49 -8.95 -26.06 1.83
C GLN A 49 -7.46 -25.85 2.11
N ASP A 50 -6.76 -24.99 1.35
CA ASP A 50 -5.29 -24.86 1.43
C ASP A 50 -4.78 -23.49 1.88
N GLN A 51 -5.63 -22.45 1.90
CA GLN A 51 -5.22 -21.09 2.26
C GLN A 51 -5.65 -20.77 3.68
N ILE A 52 -4.71 -20.49 4.58
CA ILE A 52 -5.02 -20.07 5.94
C ILE A 52 -5.58 -18.64 5.91
N ILE A 53 -6.69 -18.42 6.62
CA ILE A 53 -7.29 -17.10 6.83
C ILE A 53 -7.39 -16.86 8.33
N TYR A 54 -6.79 -15.78 8.80
CA TYR A 54 -6.86 -15.32 10.17
C TYR A 54 -8.04 -14.35 10.30
N THR A 55 -9.05 -14.69 11.10
CA THR A 55 -10.08 -13.70 11.47
C THR A 55 -9.51 -12.82 12.56
N VAL A 56 -9.27 -11.55 12.23
CA VAL A 56 -8.70 -10.54 13.13
C VAL A 56 -9.81 -9.59 13.55
N HIS A 57 -9.90 -9.32 14.85
CA HIS A 57 -10.78 -8.29 15.39
C HIS A 57 -10.02 -6.98 15.58
N PHE A 58 -10.40 -5.98 14.81
CA PHE A 58 -9.89 -4.61 14.90
C PHE A 58 -10.81 -3.82 15.81
N ILE A 59 -10.33 -3.53 17.02
CA ILE A 59 -11.15 -2.98 18.11
C ILE A 59 -11.55 -1.52 17.82
N GLU A 60 -10.67 -0.74 17.19
CA GLU A 60 -10.96 0.67 16.88
C GLU A 60 -12.08 0.81 15.83
N GLU A 61 -12.09 -0.07 14.83
CA GLU A 61 -13.11 -0.10 13.78
C GLU A 61 -14.36 -0.91 14.15
N ASP A 62 -14.31 -1.70 15.23
CA ASP A 62 -15.34 -2.69 15.62
C ASP A 62 -15.66 -3.67 14.48
N LEU A 63 -14.60 -4.14 13.80
CA LEU A 63 -14.71 -5.03 12.63
C LEU A 63 -13.94 -6.34 12.83
N GLN A 64 -14.57 -7.45 12.41
CA GLN A 64 -13.91 -8.74 12.26
C GLN A 64 -13.65 -9.03 10.78
N VAL A 65 -12.38 -9.10 10.41
CA VAL A 65 -11.98 -9.22 9.00
C VAL A 65 -11.08 -10.45 8.83
N GLY A 66 -11.31 -11.21 7.76
CA GLY A 66 -10.42 -12.28 7.35
C GLY A 66 -9.19 -11.69 6.65
N CYS A 67 -8.01 -12.00 7.18
CA CYS A 67 -6.73 -11.57 6.65
C CYS A 67 -5.91 -12.79 6.24
N ARG A 68 -5.17 -12.66 5.14
CA ARG A 68 -4.19 -13.67 4.73
C ARG A 68 -2.90 -13.50 5.54
N GLU A 69 -2.10 -14.56 5.58
CA GLU A 69 -0.81 -14.52 6.28
C GLU A 69 0.10 -13.40 5.75
N GLU A 70 0.16 -13.22 4.42
CA GLU A 70 0.99 -12.19 3.79
C GLU A 70 0.51 -10.75 4.00
N GLU A 71 -0.65 -10.57 4.65
CA GLU A 71 -1.23 -9.26 4.99
C GLU A 71 -0.93 -8.86 6.42
N LEU A 72 -0.36 -9.76 7.24
CA LEU A 72 -0.14 -9.58 8.67
C LEU A 72 1.33 -9.65 9.05
N VAL A 73 1.70 -8.84 10.05
CA VAL A 73 2.96 -8.97 10.81
C VAL A 73 2.64 -8.88 12.31
N PRO A 74 3.50 -9.38 13.22
CA PRO A 74 3.36 -9.11 14.64
C PRO A 74 3.25 -7.61 14.92
N ALA A 75 2.33 -7.19 15.79
CA ALA A 75 2.18 -5.77 16.13
C ALA A 75 3.42 -5.19 16.83
N SER A 76 4.25 -6.04 17.45
CA SER A 76 5.53 -5.65 18.02
C SER A 76 6.59 -5.30 16.99
N ASP A 77 6.44 -5.72 15.73
CA ASP A 77 7.45 -5.49 14.71
C ASP A 77 7.51 -4.00 14.35
N PRO A 78 8.71 -3.47 14.02
CA PRO A 78 8.84 -2.10 13.55
C PRO A 78 7.92 -1.83 12.36
N TRP A 79 7.14 -0.75 12.45
CA TRP A 79 6.28 -0.30 11.37
C TRP A 79 6.64 1.11 10.96
N THR A 80 7.13 1.24 9.73
CA THR A 80 7.33 2.54 9.09
C THR A 80 6.11 2.81 8.20
N PRO A 81 5.25 3.79 8.55
CA PRO A 81 4.13 4.17 7.71
C PRO A 81 4.65 4.60 6.33
N SER A 82 4.03 4.10 5.27
CA SER A 82 4.26 4.60 3.91
C SER A 82 3.13 5.58 3.56
N LEU A 83 3.39 6.57 2.69
CA LEU A 83 2.36 7.45 2.14
C LEU A 83 1.63 6.79 0.95
N PHE A 84 2.38 6.12 0.07
CA PHE A 84 1.83 5.47 -1.13
C PHE A 84 1.87 3.94 -1.03
N GLU A 85 1.01 3.27 -1.82
CA GLU A 85 0.96 1.81 -2.02
C GLU A 85 1.53 1.37 -3.37
N SER A 86 1.85 0.08 -3.50
CA SER A 86 2.12 -0.53 -4.81
C SER A 86 0.89 -0.37 -5.73
N ARG A 87 1.17 -0.09 -7.01
CA ARG A 87 0.22 0.27 -8.08
C ARG A 87 -0.48 1.60 -7.91
N GLU A 88 -0.13 2.38 -6.88
CA GLU A 88 -0.66 3.73 -6.74
C GLU A 88 -0.01 4.66 -7.76
N LYS A 89 -0.84 5.50 -8.39
CA LYS A 89 -0.38 6.56 -9.28
C LYS A 89 0.06 7.77 -8.48
N VAL A 90 1.28 8.23 -8.72
CA VAL A 90 1.91 9.36 -8.03
C VAL A 90 2.49 10.33 -9.03
N HIS A 91 2.68 11.58 -8.63
CA HIS A 91 3.37 12.59 -9.45
C HIS A 91 4.70 12.95 -8.82
N SER A 92 5.74 13.17 -9.62
CA SER A 92 7.01 13.67 -9.09
C SER A 92 6.84 15.09 -8.55
N ARG A 93 7.21 15.36 -7.30
CA ARG A 93 7.24 16.70 -6.72
C ARG A 93 8.45 17.50 -7.19
N LEU A 94 9.58 16.81 -7.40
CA LEU A 94 10.88 17.39 -7.72
C LEU A 94 11.35 16.91 -9.09
N ALA A 95 12.29 17.64 -9.68
CA ALA A 95 13.02 17.13 -10.84
C ALA A 95 13.93 15.99 -10.37
N LEU A 96 13.86 14.84 -11.02
CA LEU A 96 14.73 13.70 -10.71
C LEU A 96 15.80 13.59 -11.78
N SER A 97 17.06 13.50 -11.34
CA SER A 97 18.20 13.38 -12.24
C SER A 97 18.89 12.04 -12.10
N LEU A 98 19.39 11.52 -13.22
CA LEU A 98 20.26 10.37 -13.27
C LEU A 98 21.60 10.82 -13.85
N ARG A 99 22.70 10.66 -13.09
CA ARG A 99 24.05 11.07 -13.54
C ARG A 99 24.15 12.56 -13.95
N GLY A 100 23.38 13.42 -13.32
CA GLY A 100 23.38 14.88 -13.58
C GLY A 100 22.44 15.34 -14.70
N GLU A 101 21.76 14.43 -15.39
CA GLU A 101 20.74 14.77 -16.39
C GLU A 101 19.34 14.62 -15.79
N ILE A 102 18.47 15.61 -15.98
CA ILE A 102 17.08 15.52 -15.56
C ILE A 102 16.37 14.52 -16.47
N VAL A 103 15.86 13.44 -15.87
CA VAL A 103 15.15 12.36 -16.58
C VAL A 103 13.65 12.36 -16.27
N VAL A 104 13.24 13.04 -15.20
CA VAL A 104 11.83 13.19 -14.79
C VAL A 104 11.62 14.63 -14.35
N GLU A 105 10.69 15.32 -15.00
CA GLU A 105 10.28 16.68 -14.63
C GLU A 105 9.29 16.67 -13.46
N PRO A 106 9.23 17.75 -12.65
CA PRO A 106 8.15 17.93 -11.68
C PRO A 106 6.77 17.82 -12.34
N GLY A 107 5.85 17.12 -11.68
CA GLY A 107 4.52 16.82 -12.20
C GLY A 107 4.46 15.60 -13.10
N THR A 108 5.57 14.92 -13.40
CA THR A 108 5.51 13.70 -14.21
C THR A 108 4.75 12.60 -13.46
N LEU A 109 3.76 12.01 -14.12
CA LEU A 109 3.02 10.86 -13.62
C LEU A 109 3.90 9.60 -13.62
N GLY A 110 3.87 8.85 -12.51
CA GLY A 110 4.47 7.53 -12.39
C GLY A 110 3.59 6.57 -11.60
N GLU A 111 3.96 5.29 -11.61
CA GLU A 111 3.29 4.22 -10.86
C GLU A 111 4.26 3.59 -9.86
N VAL A 112 3.82 3.44 -8.61
CA VAL A 112 4.62 2.79 -7.57
C VAL A 112 4.70 1.29 -7.87
N LEU A 113 5.88 0.80 -8.22
CA LEU A 113 6.11 -0.63 -8.39
C LEU A 113 6.27 -1.33 -7.04
N LYS A 114 7.11 -0.76 -6.17
CA LYS A 114 7.49 -1.37 -4.89
C LYS A 114 7.67 -0.30 -3.82
N VAL A 115 7.24 -0.63 -2.60
CA VAL A 115 7.52 0.14 -1.39
C VAL A 115 8.61 -0.60 -0.62
N ASN A 116 9.75 0.05 -0.40
CA ASN A 116 10.86 -0.43 0.42
C ASN A 116 10.86 0.33 1.76
N ARG A 117 10.93 -0.41 2.87
CA ARG A 117 10.84 0.14 4.24
C ARG A 117 12.14 -0.04 5.04
N ASP A 118 13.21 -0.43 4.36
CA ASP A 118 14.51 -0.74 4.95
C ASP A 118 15.52 0.39 4.75
N ASP A 119 15.07 1.59 4.35
CA ASP A 119 15.97 2.73 4.14
C ASP A 119 16.33 3.37 5.48
N PRO A 120 17.62 3.37 5.89
CA PRO A 120 18.02 3.87 7.21
C PRO A 120 18.01 5.40 7.32
N GLU A 121 17.98 6.14 6.21
CA GLU A 121 17.95 7.62 6.22
C GLU A 121 16.52 8.17 6.09
N THR A 122 15.74 7.64 5.14
CA THR A 122 14.39 8.17 4.86
C THR A 122 13.27 7.30 5.41
N GLY A 123 13.57 6.11 5.93
CA GLY A 123 12.59 5.13 6.43
C GLY A 123 11.85 4.39 5.30
N VAL A 124 11.36 5.12 4.29
CA VAL A 124 10.65 4.54 3.14
C VAL A 124 11.22 5.08 1.83
N THR A 125 11.49 4.18 0.88
CA THR A 125 11.81 4.49 -0.51
C THR A 125 10.88 3.75 -1.46
N TYR A 126 10.57 4.37 -2.60
CA TYR A 126 9.64 3.85 -3.58
C TYR A 126 10.38 3.55 -4.87
N HIS A 127 10.21 2.37 -5.44
CA HIS A 127 10.55 2.14 -6.84
C HIS A 127 9.38 2.55 -7.69
N ILE A 128 9.57 3.55 -8.53
CA ILE A 128 8.52 4.14 -9.34
C ILE A 128 8.86 3.98 -10.80
N LEU A 129 7.88 3.53 -11.56
CA LEU A 129 7.90 3.54 -13.01
C LEU A 129 7.44 4.90 -13.50
N PHE A 130 8.38 5.73 -13.93
CA PHE A 130 8.13 6.90 -14.75
C PHE A 130 8.27 6.52 -16.24
N PRO A 131 7.80 7.37 -17.18
CA PRO A 131 8.02 7.15 -18.60
C PRO A 131 9.51 6.89 -18.92
N GLY A 132 9.82 5.67 -19.35
CA GLY A 132 11.17 5.24 -19.73
C GLY A 132 12.15 4.97 -18.59
N HIS A 133 11.78 5.17 -17.31
CA HIS A 133 12.71 5.06 -16.19
C HIS A 133 12.08 4.41 -14.97
N VAL A 134 12.84 3.52 -14.31
CA VAL A 134 12.52 3.06 -12.96
C VAL A 134 13.50 3.71 -12.00
N LEU A 135 12.98 4.52 -11.07
CA LEU A 135 13.79 5.27 -10.12
C LEU A 135 13.42 4.88 -8.69
N ALA A 136 14.42 4.82 -7.81
CA ALA A 136 14.22 4.80 -6.37
C ALA A 136 14.04 6.24 -5.89
N VAL A 137 12.88 6.56 -5.33
CA VAL A 137 12.47 7.93 -4.99
C VAL A 137 11.96 7.94 -3.54
N PRO A 138 12.42 8.89 -2.71
CA PRO A 138 11.92 9.01 -1.34
C PRO A 138 10.53 9.65 -1.30
N GLU A 139 9.80 9.48 -0.21
CA GLU A 139 8.41 9.95 -0.08
C GLU A 139 8.23 11.46 -0.33
N GLN A 140 9.18 12.27 0.14
CA GLN A 140 9.14 13.74 0.01
C GLN A 140 9.26 14.23 -1.44
N ALA A 141 9.66 13.37 -2.38
CA ALA A 141 9.75 13.69 -3.79
C ALA A 141 8.48 13.31 -4.57
N LEU A 142 7.40 12.89 -3.90
CA LEU A 142 6.17 12.38 -4.53
C LEU A 142 4.89 13.01 -4.02
N MET A 143 3.96 13.28 -4.93
CA MET A 143 2.63 13.81 -4.65
C MET A 143 1.55 12.77 -4.94
N ASN A 144 0.53 12.72 -4.09
CA ASN A 144 -0.71 12.01 -4.43
C ASN A 144 -1.48 12.79 -5.52
N GLN A 145 -2.53 12.17 -6.06
CA GLN A 145 -3.34 12.79 -7.11
C GLN A 145 -4.03 14.10 -6.69
N GLN A 146 -4.43 14.23 -5.42
CA GLN A 146 -5.11 15.44 -4.94
C GLN A 146 -4.16 16.63 -4.88
N GLU A 147 -2.96 16.44 -4.33
CA GLU A 147 -1.89 17.43 -4.31
C GLU A 147 -1.46 17.83 -5.71
N ALA A 148 -1.27 16.85 -6.60
CA ALA A 148 -0.92 17.09 -8.00
C ALA A 148 -1.99 17.94 -8.70
N ALA A 149 -3.27 17.60 -8.52
CA ALA A 149 -4.39 18.33 -9.09
C ALA A 149 -4.49 19.77 -8.54
N ALA A 150 -4.23 19.98 -7.25
CA ALA A 150 -4.20 21.30 -6.63
C ALA A 150 -3.09 22.20 -7.21
N LEU A 151 -1.98 21.61 -7.66
CA LEU A 151 -0.88 22.30 -8.34
C LEU A 151 -1.05 22.38 -9.87
N GLY A 152 -2.15 21.86 -10.41
CA GLY A 152 -2.46 21.91 -11.84
C GLY A 152 -1.86 20.78 -12.67
N TYR A 153 -1.22 19.78 -12.05
CA TYR A 153 -0.78 18.57 -12.73
C TYR A 153 -1.96 17.60 -12.86
N ARG A 154 -2.26 17.19 -14.10
CA ARG A 154 -3.32 16.22 -14.40
C ARG A 154 -2.74 15.10 -15.24
N GLU A 155 -3.37 13.92 -15.18
CA GLU A 155 -3.04 12.86 -16.13
C GLU A 155 -3.21 13.42 -17.55
N PRO A 156 -2.26 13.15 -18.46
CA PRO A 156 -2.45 13.53 -19.86
C PRO A 156 -3.73 12.87 -20.35
N GLU A 157 -4.66 13.66 -20.87
CA GLU A 157 -5.85 13.14 -21.54
C GLU A 157 -5.35 12.16 -22.60
N HIS A 158 -5.81 10.90 -22.53
CA HIS A 158 -5.51 9.91 -23.54
C HIS A 158 -5.83 10.54 -24.90
N ALA A 159 -4.80 10.86 -25.69
CA ALA A 159 -4.97 11.18 -27.08
C ALA A 159 -5.63 9.95 -27.72
N THR A 160 -6.93 10.04 -27.96
CA THR A 160 -7.63 9.15 -28.87
C THR A 160 -6.93 9.30 -30.21
N ALA A 161 -6.10 8.31 -30.54
CA ALA A 161 -5.56 8.17 -31.87
C ALA A 161 -6.74 7.78 -32.78
N ASP A 162 -7.16 8.74 -33.62
CA ASP A 162 -7.95 8.50 -34.84
C ASP A 162 -7.13 7.68 -35.85
#